data_AF-A0A540UXI6-F1
#
_entry.id   AF-A0A540UXI6-F1
#
_cell.length_a   1.000
_cell.length_b   1.000
_cell.length_c   1.000
_cell.angle_alpha   90.00
_cell.angle_beta   90.00
_cell.angle_gamma   90.00
#
_symmetry.space_group_name_H-M   'P 1'
#
loop_
_entity.id
_entity.type
_entity.pdbx_description
1 polymer ?
#
loop_
_entity_poly.entity_id
_entity_poly.type
_entity_poly.pdbx_seq_one_letter_code
_entity_poly.pdbx_strand_id
1 'polypeptide(L)'
;MFRMERVKRKESLFVESVVEALWELLEDKSFEKISVSELVERAGIGRVTFYRNFSNKEEVLERSFNMELQAWLSERQIDLSDWSDAHLLLALRQFFDFWYEQQDKIRLLTANHLDYLLEEVLDSYFKERLGDMTDDFHLQFIVGGFFRVLKTWVARGCKESPDDIMRLMGEQ
;
A
#
# COMPACT_ATOMS: atom_id res chain seq x y z
N MET A 1 -18.38 -20.56 17.20
CA MET A 1 -16.98 -20.12 16.99
C MET A 1 -16.36 -20.76 15.74
N PHE A 2 -16.13 -22.08 15.67
CA PHE A 2 -15.43 -22.76 14.56
C PHE A 2 -15.99 -22.56 13.14
N ARG A 3 -17.30 -22.34 12.96
CA ARG A 3 -17.90 -22.08 11.64
C ARG A 3 -17.56 -20.68 11.11
N MET A 4 -17.41 -19.70 11.99
CA MET A 4 -17.09 -18.31 11.60
C MET A 4 -15.61 -18.18 11.22
N GLU A 5 -14.70 -18.87 11.92
CA GLU A 5 -13.27 -18.88 11.60
C GLU A 5 -12.98 -19.53 10.24
N ARG A 6 -13.67 -20.63 9.91
CA ARG A 6 -13.52 -21.28 8.59
C ARG A 6 -14.03 -20.41 7.44
N VAL A 7 -15.10 -19.65 7.66
CA VAL A 7 -15.64 -18.72 6.66
C VAL A 7 -14.67 -17.56 6.44
N LYS A 8 -14.20 -16.91 7.52
CA LYS A 8 -13.19 -15.84 7.42
C LYS A 8 -11.89 -16.30 6.74
N ARG A 9 -11.41 -17.50 7.05
CA ARG A 9 -10.21 -18.06 6.41
C ARG A 9 -10.39 -18.28 4.91
N LYS A 10 -11.57 -18.76 4.51
CA LYS A 10 -11.88 -19.01 3.09
C LYS A 10 -12.08 -17.70 2.32
N GLU A 11 -12.64 -16.68 2.97
CA GLU A 11 -12.78 -15.33 2.45
C GLU A 11 -11.41 -14.67 2.21
N SER A 12 -10.48 -14.78 3.17
CA SER A 12 -9.08 -14.32 3.02
C SER A 12 -8.41 -14.92 1.79
N LEU A 13 -8.51 -16.24 1.59
CA LEU A 13 -7.89 -16.92 0.46
C LEU A 13 -8.43 -16.44 -0.90
N PHE A 14 -9.71 -16.08 -1.00
CA PHE A 14 -10.28 -15.52 -2.23
C PHE A 14 -9.83 -14.08 -2.47
N VAL A 15 -9.67 -13.29 -1.41
CA VAL A 15 -9.16 -11.92 -1.52
C VAL A 15 -7.71 -11.96 -2.01
N GLU A 16 -6.88 -12.79 -1.39
CA GLU A 16 -5.47 -12.99 -1.76
C GLU A 16 -5.33 -13.41 -3.22
N SER A 17 -6.12 -14.39 -3.70
CA SER A 17 -6.03 -14.85 -5.09
C SER A 17 -6.46 -13.80 -6.12
N VAL A 18 -7.40 -12.92 -5.78
CA VAL A 18 -7.81 -11.80 -6.65
C VAL A 18 -6.76 -10.69 -6.66
N VAL A 19 -6.14 -10.41 -5.52
CA VAL A 19 -5.04 -9.44 -5.43
C VAL A 19 -3.85 -9.90 -6.26
N GLU A 20 -3.42 -11.15 -6.10
CA GLU A 20 -2.31 -11.74 -6.87
C GLU A 20 -2.60 -11.69 -8.38
N ALA A 21 -3.79 -12.13 -8.79
CA ALA A 21 -4.22 -12.08 -10.19
C ALA A 21 -4.22 -10.66 -10.77
N LEU A 22 -4.56 -9.64 -9.97
CA LEU A 22 -4.54 -8.26 -10.43
C LEU A 22 -3.12 -7.75 -10.65
N TRP A 23 -2.19 -8.06 -9.74
CA TRP A 23 -0.78 -7.70 -9.88
C TRP A 23 -0.14 -8.36 -11.11
N GLU A 24 -0.38 -9.65 -11.31
CA GLU A 24 0.09 -10.35 -12.52
C GLU A 24 -0.45 -9.71 -13.81
N LEU A 25 -1.74 -9.38 -13.85
CA LEU A 25 -2.34 -8.76 -15.03
C LEU A 25 -1.80 -7.34 -15.26
N LEU A 26 -1.43 -6.62 -14.21
CA LEU A 26 -0.84 -5.29 -14.29
C LEU A 26 0.59 -5.30 -14.88
N GLU A 27 1.32 -6.40 -14.74
CA GLU A 27 2.61 -6.59 -15.40
C GLU A 27 2.45 -6.66 -16.94
N ASP A 28 1.34 -7.23 -17.41
CA ASP A 28 1.08 -7.47 -18.83
C ASP A 28 0.35 -6.32 -19.54
N LYS A 29 -0.56 -5.61 -18.86
CA LYS A 29 -1.41 -4.60 -19.49
C LYS A 29 -1.84 -3.48 -18.53
N SER A 30 -2.26 -2.36 -19.12
CA SER A 30 -2.74 -1.22 -18.34
C SER A 30 -4.00 -1.58 -17.55
N PHE A 31 -4.12 -1.00 -16.35
CA PHE A 31 -5.22 -1.23 -15.42
C PHE A 31 -6.59 -1.08 -16.06
N GLU A 32 -6.78 -0.04 -16.88
CA GLU A 32 -8.04 0.21 -17.60
C GLU A 32 -8.48 -0.96 -18.49
N LYS A 33 -7.53 -1.71 -19.06
CA LYS A 33 -7.80 -2.84 -19.97
C LYS A 33 -8.12 -4.14 -19.22
N ILE A 34 -7.82 -4.23 -17.93
CA ILE A 34 -8.13 -5.40 -17.10
C ILE A 34 -9.63 -5.43 -16.80
N SER A 35 -10.30 -6.56 -16.96
CA SER A 35 -11.75 -6.55 -17.15
C SER A 35 -12.67 -7.15 -16.08
N VAL A 36 -12.35 -7.34 -14.79
CA VAL A 36 -13.14 -8.18 -13.83
C VAL A 36 -13.34 -9.63 -14.31
N SER A 37 -13.97 -9.88 -15.45
CA SER A 37 -14.07 -11.16 -16.15
C SER A 37 -12.72 -11.87 -16.25
N GLU A 38 -11.72 -11.18 -16.80
CA GLU A 38 -10.35 -11.71 -16.91
C GLU A 38 -9.70 -11.89 -15.53
N LEU A 39 -9.96 -10.95 -14.62
CA LEU A 39 -9.42 -10.99 -13.27
C LEU A 39 -9.93 -12.21 -12.49
N VAL A 40 -11.23 -12.49 -12.55
CA VAL A 40 -11.83 -13.64 -11.85
C VAL A 40 -11.46 -14.97 -12.51
N GLU A 41 -11.27 -14.98 -13.83
CA GLU A 41 -10.77 -16.14 -14.56
C GLU A 41 -9.35 -16.47 -14.11
N ARG A 42 -8.45 -15.47 -14.06
CA ARG A 42 -7.09 -15.62 -13.56
C ARG A 42 -7.06 -16.06 -12.09
N ALA A 43 -7.89 -15.46 -11.24
CA ALA A 43 -7.97 -15.77 -9.82
C ALA A 43 -8.68 -17.11 -9.50
N GLY A 44 -9.25 -17.80 -10.50
CA GLY A 44 -9.96 -19.07 -10.31
C GLY A 44 -11.27 -18.96 -9.51
N ILE A 45 -11.94 -17.80 -9.54
CA ILE A 45 -13.20 -17.56 -8.80
C ILE A 45 -14.34 -17.17 -9.74
N GLY A 46 -15.59 -17.28 -9.25
CA GLY A 46 -16.76 -16.78 -9.98
C GLY A 46 -16.99 -15.28 -9.78
N ARG A 47 -17.56 -14.59 -10.78
CA ARG A 47 -17.93 -13.16 -10.67
C ARG A 47 -18.82 -12.84 -9.46
N VAL A 48 -19.73 -13.74 -9.09
CA VAL A 48 -20.59 -13.58 -7.89
C VAL A 48 -19.76 -13.57 -6.60
N THR A 49 -18.64 -14.31 -6.57
CA THR A 49 -17.70 -14.25 -5.46
C THR A 49 -16.90 -12.95 -5.48
N PHE A 50 -16.48 -12.47 -6.64
CA PHE A 50 -15.84 -11.16 -6.76
C PHE A 50 -16.73 -10.04 -6.19
N TYR A 51 -17.95 -9.88 -6.71
CA TYR A 51 -18.87 -8.82 -6.30
C TYR A 51 -19.42 -8.95 -4.87
N ARG A 52 -19.17 -10.08 -4.20
CA ARG A 52 -19.44 -10.23 -2.76
C ARG A 52 -18.33 -9.63 -1.90
N ASN A 53 -17.11 -9.56 -2.42
CA ASN A 53 -15.92 -9.11 -1.68
C ASN A 53 -15.38 -7.76 -2.16
N PHE A 54 -15.68 -7.36 -3.40
CA PHE A 54 -15.18 -6.13 -4.03
C PHE A 54 -16.25 -5.49 -4.90
N SER A 55 -16.31 -4.17 -4.88
CA SER A 55 -17.21 -3.34 -5.68
C SER A 55 -16.65 -3.11 -7.08
N ASN A 56 -15.33 -2.94 -7.20
CA ASN A 56 -14.60 -2.66 -8.43
C ASN A 56 -13.14 -3.15 -8.33
N LYS A 57 -12.30 -2.85 -9.33
CA LYS A 57 -10.89 -3.31 -9.36
C LYS A 57 -9.99 -2.45 -8.46
N GLU A 58 -10.37 -1.20 -8.25
CA GLU A 58 -9.67 -0.23 -7.41
C GLU A 58 -9.68 -0.70 -5.96
N GLU A 59 -10.84 -1.17 -5.48
CA GLU A 59 -10.99 -1.76 -4.14
C GLU A 59 -10.07 -2.98 -3.95
N VAL A 60 -9.75 -3.74 -5.00
CA VAL A 60 -8.78 -4.83 -4.90
C VAL A 60 -7.38 -4.29 -4.56
N LEU A 61 -6.96 -3.19 -5.19
CA LEU A 61 -5.67 -2.55 -4.89
C LEU A 61 -5.66 -1.91 -3.50
N GLU A 62 -6.73 -1.20 -3.13
CA GLU A 62 -6.89 -0.65 -1.78
C GLU A 62 -6.77 -1.76 -0.72
N ARG A 63 -7.41 -2.91 -0.95
CA ARG A 63 -7.31 -4.08 -0.07
C ARG A 63 -5.89 -4.65 -0.04
N SER A 64 -5.21 -4.73 -1.19
CA SER A 64 -3.79 -5.12 -1.27
C SER A 64 -2.92 -4.22 -0.37
N PHE A 65 -3.05 -2.89 -0.51
CA PHE A 65 -2.25 -1.95 0.27
C PHE A 65 -2.55 -2.00 1.74
N ASN A 66 -3.83 -2.07 2.12
CA ASN A 66 -4.20 -2.22 3.52
C ASN A 66 -3.61 -3.51 4.13
N MET A 67 -3.66 -4.64 3.41
CA MET A 67 -3.07 -5.89 3.89
C MET A 67 -1.55 -5.78 4.05
N GLU A 68 -0.85 -5.24 3.05
CA GLU A 68 0.61 -5.08 3.08
C GLU A 68 1.05 -4.10 4.17
N LEU A 69 0.36 -2.97 4.32
CA LEU A 69 0.63 -1.97 5.35
C LEU A 69 0.41 -2.55 6.76
N GLN A 70 -0.70 -3.26 6.98
CA GLN A 70 -0.96 -3.90 8.28
C GLN A 70 0.08 -4.99 8.60
N ALA A 71 0.48 -5.79 7.62
CA ALA A 71 1.54 -6.78 7.79
C ALA A 71 2.87 -6.10 8.19
N TRP A 72 3.30 -5.09 7.43
CA TRP A 72 4.53 -4.35 7.67
C TRP A 72 4.58 -3.72 9.07
N LEU A 73 3.49 -3.11 9.52
CA LEU A 73 3.37 -2.51 10.86
C LEU A 73 3.47 -3.56 11.96
N SER A 74 2.79 -4.70 11.77
CA SER A 74 2.73 -5.76 12.77
C SER A 74 4.10 -6.39 13.02
N GLU A 75 4.90 -6.55 11.97
CA GLU A 75 6.24 -7.15 12.04
C GLU A 75 7.25 -6.25 12.77
N ARG A 76 7.15 -4.94 12.53
CA ARG A 76 8.16 -3.95 12.99
C ARG A 76 7.84 -3.31 14.33
N GLN A 77 6.68 -3.60 14.92
CA GLN A 77 6.23 -3.01 16.19
C GLN A 77 6.41 -1.48 16.21
N ILE A 78 6.11 -0.83 15.08
CA ILE A 78 6.35 0.61 14.92
C ILE A 78 5.43 1.34 15.89
N ASP A 79 6.04 1.97 16.89
CA ASP A 79 5.35 2.87 17.81
C ASP A 79 5.38 4.29 17.24
N LEU A 80 4.25 4.70 16.67
CA LEU A 80 4.07 6.05 16.13
C LEU A 80 3.59 7.04 17.21
N SER A 81 3.63 6.65 18.49
CA SER A 81 3.17 7.52 19.58
C SER A 81 4.15 8.62 19.98
N ASP A 82 5.39 8.56 19.49
CA ASP A 82 6.43 9.57 19.65
C ASP A 82 6.74 10.23 18.30
N TRP A 83 6.64 11.56 18.27
CA TRP A 83 6.78 12.41 17.08
C TRP A 83 8.06 13.23 17.05
N SER A 84 9.05 12.83 17.83
CA SER A 84 10.39 13.40 17.69
C SER A 84 10.92 13.17 16.27
N ASP A 85 11.78 14.08 15.82
CA ASP A 85 12.44 14.00 14.50
C ASP A 85 13.09 12.62 14.27
N ALA A 86 13.63 12.00 15.32
CA ALA A 86 14.22 10.67 15.26
C ALA A 86 13.20 9.56 14.91
N HIS A 87 11.99 9.59 15.47
CA HIS A 87 10.95 8.60 15.15
C HIS A 87 10.38 8.83 13.74
N LEU A 88 10.26 10.09 13.31
CA LEU A 88 9.86 10.41 11.94
C LEU A 88 10.89 9.92 10.92
N LEU A 89 12.18 10.11 11.18
CA LEU A 89 13.25 9.60 10.32
C LEU A 89 13.27 8.07 10.29
N LEU A 90 13.08 7.42 11.43
CA LEU A 90 12.97 5.97 11.50
C LEU A 90 11.74 5.44 10.72
N ALA A 91 10.60 6.11 10.82
CA ALA A 91 9.41 5.78 10.04
C ALA A 91 9.65 5.98 8.55
N LEU A 92 10.31 7.07 8.16
CA LEU A 92 10.66 7.37 6.77
C LEU A 92 11.61 6.30 6.20
N ARG A 93 12.63 5.93 6.97
CA ARG A 93 13.57 4.86 6.61
C ARG A 93 12.84 3.56 6.34
N GLN A 94 12.03 3.09 7.31
CA GLN A 94 11.32 1.82 7.16
C GLN A 94 10.30 1.85 6.01
N PHE A 95 9.67 3.01 5.78
CA PHE A 95 8.76 3.21 4.65
C PHE A 95 9.51 3.05 3.32
N PHE A 96 10.72 3.60 3.21
CA PHE A 96 11.55 3.40 2.03
C PHE A 96 12.14 1.99 1.93
N ASP A 97 12.48 1.32 3.03
CA ASP A 97 12.87 -0.10 3.00
C ASP A 97 11.76 -0.96 2.36
N PHE A 98 10.50 -0.74 2.76
CA PHE A 98 9.34 -1.44 2.19
C PHE A 98 9.19 -1.18 0.68
N TRP A 99 9.19 0.09 0.27
CA TRP A 99 9.01 0.43 -1.15
C TRP A 99 10.21 0.05 -2.02
N TYR A 100 11.41 -0.02 -1.45
CA TYR A 100 12.60 -0.50 -2.13
C TYR A 100 12.48 -1.98 -2.52
N GLU A 101 12.00 -2.82 -1.60
CA GLU A 101 11.70 -4.23 -1.88
C GLU A 101 10.55 -4.39 -2.89
N GLN A 102 9.57 -3.48 -2.86
CA GLN A 102 8.37 -3.50 -3.69
C GLN A 102 8.42 -2.51 -4.87
N GLN A 103 9.60 -2.20 -5.38
CA GLN A 103 9.77 -1.13 -6.37
C GLN A 103 8.98 -1.36 -7.67
N ASP A 104 8.79 -2.62 -8.07
CA ASP A 104 8.04 -2.95 -9.29
C ASP A 104 6.56 -2.60 -9.14
N LYS A 105 5.97 -2.87 -7.98
CA LYS A 105 4.59 -2.50 -7.67
C LYS A 105 4.39 -0.99 -7.75
N ILE A 106 5.22 -0.19 -7.09
CA ILE A 106 5.03 1.28 -7.10
C ILE A 106 5.27 1.90 -8.49
N ARG A 107 6.17 1.31 -9.29
CA ARG A 107 6.34 1.69 -10.70
C ARG A 107 5.09 1.36 -11.51
N LEU A 108 4.51 0.17 -11.35
CA LEU A 108 3.27 -0.23 -12.02
C LEU A 108 2.11 0.70 -11.66
N LEU A 109 1.96 1.06 -10.39
CA LEU A 109 0.93 2.00 -9.95
C LEU A 109 1.10 3.37 -10.60
N THR A 110 2.30 3.93 -10.56
CA THR A 110 2.58 5.26 -11.11
C THR A 110 2.41 5.27 -12.63
N ALA A 111 2.83 4.19 -13.32
CA ALA A 111 2.64 4.03 -14.76
C ALA A 111 1.17 3.92 -15.17
N ASN A 112 0.31 3.46 -14.26
CA ASN A 112 -1.14 3.36 -14.47
C ASN A 112 -1.93 4.52 -13.85
N HIS A 113 -1.26 5.55 -13.31
CA HIS A 113 -1.91 6.68 -12.62
C HIS A 113 -2.78 6.27 -11.42
N LEU A 114 -2.37 5.22 -10.69
CA LEU A 114 -3.09 4.65 -9.54
C LEU A 114 -2.47 5.01 -8.19
N ASP A 115 -1.45 5.87 -8.18
CA ASP A 115 -0.76 6.29 -6.95
C ASP A 115 -1.66 7.07 -5.99
N TYR A 116 -2.78 7.64 -6.46
CA TYR A 116 -3.78 8.27 -5.59
C TYR A 116 -4.43 7.25 -4.63
N LEU A 117 -4.61 5.98 -5.05
CA LEU A 117 -5.16 4.94 -4.16
C LEU A 117 -4.20 4.67 -3.00
N LEU A 118 -2.90 4.75 -3.25
CA LEU A 118 -1.91 4.64 -2.19
C LEU A 118 -1.96 5.85 -1.26
N GLU A 119 -2.07 7.06 -1.81
CA GLU A 119 -2.21 8.29 -1.02
C GLU A 119 -3.43 8.20 -0.09
N GLU A 120 -4.59 7.79 -0.60
CA GLU A 120 -5.82 7.63 0.19
C GLU A 120 -5.68 6.58 1.32
N VAL A 121 -5.00 5.47 1.06
CA VAL A 121 -4.74 4.44 2.08
C VAL A 121 -3.77 4.95 3.15
N LEU A 122 -2.71 5.66 2.76
CA LEU A 122 -1.78 6.27 3.71
C LEU A 122 -2.50 7.34 4.54
N ASP A 123 -3.23 8.27 3.91
CA ASP A 123 -4.01 9.30 4.60
C ASP A 123 -4.95 8.70 5.64
N SER A 124 -5.73 7.70 5.24
CA SER A 124 -6.67 7.00 6.14
C SER A 124 -5.94 6.35 7.31
N TYR A 125 -4.83 5.69 7.02
CA TYR A 125 -4.02 5.00 8.03
C TYR A 125 -3.39 5.97 9.04
N PHE A 126 -2.69 6.99 8.55
CA PHE A 126 -2.06 7.99 9.40
C PHE A 126 -3.15 8.69 10.21
N LYS A 127 -4.26 9.11 9.61
CA LYS A 127 -5.37 9.73 10.35
C LYS A 127 -5.95 8.83 11.45
N GLU A 128 -6.17 7.54 11.20
CA GLU A 128 -6.68 6.60 12.20
C GLU A 128 -5.72 6.45 13.39
N ARG A 129 -4.41 6.39 13.13
CA ARG A 129 -3.42 6.15 14.17
C ARG A 129 -2.96 7.39 14.90
N LEU A 130 -3.06 8.55 14.26
CA LEU A 130 -2.31 9.74 14.62
C LEU A 130 -3.16 11.00 14.71
N GLY A 131 -4.41 10.96 14.24
CA GLY A 131 -5.31 12.11 14.24
C GLY A 131 -5.61 12.67 15.63
N ASP A 132 -5.53 11.84 16.68
CA ASP A 132 -5.71 12.29 18.07
C ASP A 132 -4.41 12.78 18.73
N MET A 133 -3.26 12.55 18.08
CA MET A 133 -1.93 12.81 18.65
C MET A 133 -1.36 14.16 18.21
N THR A 134 -1.82 14.70 17.10
CA THR A 134 -1.34 15.94 16.52
C THR A 134 -2.45 16.65 15.75
N ASP A 135 -2.27 17.93 15.42
CA ASP A 135 -3.27 18.66 14.64
C ASP A 135 -3.22 18.27 13.15
N ASP A 136 -4.30 18.59 12.43
CA ASP A 136 -4.47 18.21 11.03
C ASP A 136 -3.37 18.78 10.13
N PHE A 137 -2.84 20.00 10.40
CA PHE A 137 -1.78 20.57 9.56
C PHE A 137 -0.47 19.80 9.71
N HIS A 138 -0.10 19.41 10.93
CA HIS A 138 1.11 18.63 11.15
C HIS A 138 0.99 17.21 10.59
N LEU A 139 -0.19 16.58 10.73
CA LEU A 139 -0.48 15.29 10.10
C LEU A 139 -0.33 15.37 8.57
N GLN A 140 -0.95 16.37 7.94
CA GLN A 140 -0.89 16.59 6.49
C GLN A 140 0.53 16.90 6.01
N PHE A 141 1.35 17.60 6.81
CA PHE A 141 2.76 17.82 6.50
C PHE A 141 3.54 16.49 6.44
N ILE A 142 3.29 15.58 7.37
CA ILE A 142 4.01 14.29 7.45
C ILE A 142 3.59 13.36 6.32
N VAL A 143 2.29 13.13 6.15
CA VAL A 143 1.78 12.22 5.10
C VAL A 143 2.14 12.76 3.72
N GLY A 144 1.92 14.06 3.51
CA GLY A 144 2.32 14.74 2.28
C GLY A 144 3.82 14.69 2.05
N GLY A 145 4.65 14.82 3.10
CA GLY A 145 6.10 14.67 3.03
C GLY A 145 6.52 13.28 2.55
N PHE A 146 6.03 12.22 3.20
CA PHE A 146 6.33 10.83 2.84
C PHE A 146 5.92 10.53 1.39
N PHE A 147 4.68 10.87 1.03
CA PHE A 147 4.15 10.62 -0.31
C PHE A 147 4.91 11.42 -1.38
N ARG A 148 5.25 12.69 -1.12
CA ARG A 148 6.00 13.54 -2.06
C ARG A 148 7.42 13.03 -2.31
N VAL A 149 8.11 12.56 -1.26
CA VAL A 149 9.45 11.97 -1.41
C VAL A 149 9.35 10.64 -2.17
N LEU A 150 8.33 9.80 -1.91
CA LEU A 150 8.09 8.57 -2.67
C LEU A 150 7.90 8.85 -4.16
N LYS A 151 7.02 9.79 -4.51
CA LYS A 151 6.78 10.22 -5.89
C LYS A 151 8.06 10.72 -6.56
N THR A 152 8.89 11.44 -5.83
CA THR A 152 10.18 11.94 -6.33
C THR A 152 11.15 10.79 -6.61
N TRP A 153 11.25 9.82 -5.71
CA TRP A 153 12.08 8.63 -5.89
C TRP A 153 11.64 7.78 -7.08
N VAL A 154 10.33 7.56 -7.24
CA VAL A 154 9.77 6.82 -8.38
C VAL A 154 10.02 7.55 -9.71
N ALA A 155 9.83 8.88 -9.74
CA ALA A 155 10.11 9.70 -10.93
C ALA A 155 11.59 9.66 -11.35
N ARG A 156 12.51 9.44 -10.40
CA ARG A 156 13.95 9.25 -10.65
C ARG A 156 14.30 7.83 -11.08
N GLY A 157 13.31 6.94 -11.12
CA GLY A 157 13.45 5.55 -11.52
C GLY A 157 13.89 4.63 -10.37
N CYS A 158 13.52 4.97 -9.13
CA CYS A 158 13.77 4.18 -7.91
C CYS A 158 15.25 3.76 -7.77
N LYS A 159 16.19 4.69 -7.98
CA LYS A 159 17.63 4.38 -8.08
C LYS A 159 18.33 4.45 -6.74
N GLU A 160 17.90 5.37 -5.89
CA GLU A 160 18.47 5.60 -4.57
C GLU A 160 18.07 4.47 -3.63
N SER A 161 19.02 3.92 -2.88
CA SER A 161 18.73 2.98 -1.80
C SER A 161 18.10 3.70 -0.60
N PRO A 162 17.47 3.00 0.36
CA PRO A 162 16.97 3.63 1.58
C PRO A 162 18.06 4.42 2.31
N ASP A 163 19.28 3.89 2.38
CA ASP A 163 20.43 4.61 2.97
C ASP A 163 20.77 5.89 2.20
N ASP A 164 20.68 5.89 0.87
CA ASP A 164 20.94 7.09 0.05
C ASP A 164 19.87 8.14 0.26
N ILE A 165 18.59 7.74 0.35
CA ILE A 165 17.47 8.64 0.62
C ILE A 165 17.65 9.29 1.99
N MET A 166 17.95 8.52 3.02
CA MET A 166 18.18 9.08 4.37
C MET A 166 19.34 10.07 4.39
N ARG A 167 20.44 9.76 3.69
CA ARG A 167 21.58 10.70 3.53
C ARG A 167 21.17 11.99 2.82
N LEU A 168 20.37 11.89 1.75
CA LEU A 168 19.88 13.05 1.00
C LEU A 168 18.91 13.92 1.81
N MET A 169 18.19 13.32 2.76
CA MET A 169 17.28 14.01 3.68
C MET A 169 18.01 14.73 4.83
N GLY A 170 19.35 14.61 4.92
CA GLY A 170 20.17 15.37 5.87
C GLY A 170 20.77 14.55 7.02
N GLU A 171 20.74 13.22 6.97
CA GLU A 171 21.51 12.40 7.91
C GLU A 171 23.02 12.44 7.56
N GLN A 172 23.83 12.96 8.49
CA GLN A 172 25.29 12.75 8.56
C GLN A 172 25.62 11.78 9.69
#